data_AF-A0A933R0I8-F1
#
_entry.id   AF-A0A933R0I8-F1
#
_cell.length_a   1.000
_cell.length_b   1.000
_cell.length_c   1.000
_cell.angle_alpha   90.00
_cell.angle_beta   90.00
_cell.angle_gamma   90.00
#
_symmetry.space_group_name_H-M   'P 1'
#
loop_
_entity.id
_entity.type
_entity.pdbx_description
1 polymer ?
#
loop_
_entity_poly.entity_id
_entity_poly.type
_entity_poly.pdbx_seq_one_letter_code
_entity_poly.pdbx_strand_id
1 'polypeptide(L)'
;MLTTTQRKTAQSILNLFETSEVRGDYGKVTLIAGDTGHLSFGRSQTTLGSGNLYKLLQRYCSNSGARFGARLTAYLPRFEARDTALDHDTKLHNLLRASADDPVMRDTQDSFFDEFYWQPAARAAEREGITCALGAALVYDGHVHGSWGKMRDLTNTQVGNVASAGEQRWLQTYVTTRHHWLATSSRSDLRATVYRMETFQRIIDQGYWGLELPLVVRDKEISLAMLNATPPGCYDGPQPGTRPLALQSPMLRGLDVRLLQLGLSDQGEDIKADGIFGQTCLRRIKDYQAAHNLPATGVADAALIARLVG
;
A
#
# COMPACT_ATOMS: atom_id res chain seq x y z
N MET A 1 -17.09 -4.11 -20.19
CA MET A 1 -16.12 -3.27 -19.46
C MET A 1 -16.61 -3.07 -18.05
N LEU A 2 -15.72 -3.15 -17.06
CA LEU A 2 -16.08 -2.92 -15.65
C LEU A 2 -16.35 -1.44 -15.40
N THR A 3 -17.28 -1.15 -14.49
CA THR A 3 -17.44 0.21 -13.97
C THR A 3 -16.25 0.63 -13.11
N THR A 4 -16.06 1.93 -12.93
CA THR A 4 -15.04 2.47 -12.01
C THR A 4 -15.18 1.91 -10.60
N THR A 5 -16.42 1.75 -10.11
CA THR A 5 -16.70 1.18 -8.79
C THR A 5 -16.31 -0.29 -8.70
N GLN A 6 -16.64 -1.10 -9.72
CA GLN A 6 -16.25 -2.51 -9.77
C GLN A 6 -14.73 -2.69 -9.79
N ARG A 7 -14.03 -1.88 -10.60
CA ARG A 7 -12.57 -1.87 -10.63
C ARG A 7 -11.97 -1.51 -9.27
N LYS A 8 -12.44 -0.43 -8.64
CA LYS A 8 -11.99 -0.03 -7.30
C LYS A 8 -12.27 -1.12 -6.24
N THR A 9 -13.40 -1.82 -6.35
CA THR A 9 -13.77 -2.92 -5.45
C THR A 9 -12.85 -4.12 -5.64
N ALA A 10 -12.58 -4.54 -6.88
CA ALA A 10 -11.62 -5.58 -7.20
C ALA A 10 -10.21 -5.26 -6.67
N GLN A 11 -9.75 -4.01 -6.87
CA GLN A 11 -8.48 -3.56 -6.31
C GLN A 11 -8.46 -3.53 -4.78
N SER A 12 -9.60 -3.23 -4.15
CA SER A 12 -9.71 -3.20 -2.68
C SER A 12 -9.62 -4.59 -2.07
N ILE A 13 -10.17 -5.61 -2.73
CA ILE A 13 -10.00 -7.02 -2.31
C ILE A 13 -8.51 -7.37 -2.26
N LEU A 14 -7.74 -6.99 -3.29
CA LEU A 14 -6.28 -7.18 -3.26
C LEU A 14 -5.62 -6.38 -2.14
N ASN A 15 -5.95 -5.09 -1.99
CA ASN A 15 -5.37 -4.26 -0.93
C ASN A 15 -5.60 -4.86 0.47
N LEU A 16 -6.76 -5.50 0.71
CA LEU A 16 -7.07 -6.21 1.96
C LEU A 16 -6.18 -7.45 2.16
N PHE A 17 -5.71 -8.07 1.09
CA PHE A 17 -4.75 -9.16 1.19
C PHE A 17 -3.33 -8.66 1.47
N GLU A 18 -2.92 -7.53 0.88
CA GLU A 18 -1.54 -7.00 1.01
C GLU A 18 -1.33 -6.11 2.25
N THR A 19 -2.35 -5.36 2.65
CA THR A 19 -2.23 -4.32 3.69
C THR A 19 -3.31 -4.40 4.76
N SER A 20 -4.33 -5.23 4.59
CA SER A 20 -5.53 -5.26 5.45
C SER A 20 -6.34 -3.97 5.47
N GLU A 21 -6.06 -3.05 4.53
CA GLU A 21 -6.78 -1.78 4.38
C GLU A 21 -7.45 -1.69 3.02
N VAL A 22 -8.72 -1.27 2.99
CA VAL A 22 -9.55 -1.21 1.78
C VAL A 22 -8.90 -0.34 0.70
N ARG A 23 -8.41 0.84 1.10
CA ARG A 23 -7.72 1.79 0.22
C ARG A 23 -6.24 1.46 0.00
N GLY A 24 -5.71 0.43 0.64
CA GLY A 24 -4.27 0.21 0.79
C GLY A 24 -3.64 1.21 1.78
N ASP A 25 -2.35 1.02 2.07
CA ASP A 25 -1.56 1.92 2.91
C ASP A 25 -0.41 2.52 2.11
N TYR A 26 -0.57 3.78 1.70
CA TYR A 26 0.37 4.49 0.81
C TYR A 26 1.70 4.81 1.48
N GLY A 27 1.72 4.86 2.82
CA GLY A 27 2.92 5.14 3.61
C GLY A 27 3.59 3.89 4.15
N LYS A 28 3.02 2.70 3.93
CA LYS A 28 3.55 1.46 4.48
C LYS A 28 4.94 1.16 3.93
N VAL A 29 5.91 1.15 4.84
CA VAL A 29 7.28 0.70 4.61
C VAL A 29 7.47 -0.60 5.37
N THR A 30 7.78 -1.68 4.65
CA THR A 30 7.90 -3.04 5.20
C THR A 30 9.25 -3.64 4.85
N LEU A 31 9.79 -4.40 5.80
CA LEU A 31 10.96 -5.27 5.63
C LEU A 31 10.58 -6.65 6.18
N ILE A 32 10.74 -7.68 5.36
CA ILE A 32 10.46 -9.06 5.74
C ILE A 32 11.80 -9.79 5.78
N ALA A 33 12.16 -10.32 6.95
CA ALA A 33 13.43 -11.01 7.13
C ALA A 33 13.53 -12.23 6.20
N GLY A 34 14.59 -12.28 5.38
CA GLY A 34 14.82 -13.36 4.43
C GLY A 34 14.06 -13.23 3.09
N ASP A 35 13.28 -12.17 2.90
CA ASP A 35 12.59 -11.91 1.63
C ASP A 35 13.53 -11.22 0.62
N THR A 36 13.58 -11.74 -0.60
CA THR A 36 14.45 -11.22 -1.68
C THR A 36 14.02 -9.87 -2.24
N GLY A 37 12.81 -9.41 -1.89
CA GLY A 37 12.26 -8.11 -2.25
C GLY A 37 12.92 -6.96 -1.51
N HIS A 38 13.55 -7.20 -0.35
CA HIS A 38 14.12 -6.15 0.50
C HIS A 38 13.08 -5.07 0.84
N LEU A 39 13.49 -3.80 1.03
CA LEU A 39 12.60 -2.67 1.29
C LEU A 39 11.37 -2.64 0.38
N SER A 40 10.19 -2.68 0.99
CA SER A 40 8.89 -2.62 0.30
C SER A 40 8.12 -1.38 0.69
N PHE A 41 7.47 -0.73 -0.29
CA PHE A 41 6.78 0.55 -0.07
C PHE A 41 5.45 0.66 -0.82
N GLY A 42 4.47 1.29 -0.17
CA GLY A 42 3.27 1.84 -0.80
C GLY A 42 2.01 0.99 -0.73
N ARG A 43 0.93 1.53 -1.31
CA ARG A 43 -0.47 1.09 -1.25
C ARG A 43 -0.65 -0.43 -1.41
N SER A 44 0.04 -1.01 -2.37
CA SER A 44 -0.01 -2.45 -2.68
C SER A 44 1.38 -3.08 -2.68
N GLN A 45 2.35 -2.43 -2.01
CA GLN A 45 3.75 -2.83 -1.82
C GLN A 45 4.53 -3.13 -3.13
N THR A 46 5.46 -2.25 -3.50
CA THR A 46 6.48 -2.55 -4.51
C THR A 46 7.87 -2.57 -3.87
N THR A 47 8.76 -3.39 -4.40
CA THR A 47 9.99 -3.78 -3.70
C THR A 47 11.25 -3.19 -4.34
N LEU A 48 12.28 -2.97 -3.53
CA LEU A 48 13.63 -2.61 -3.98
C LEU A 48 14.21 -3.70 -4.91
N GLY A 49 14.14 -4.96 -4.50
CA GLY A 49 14.74 -6.09 -5.23
C GLY A 49 14.19 -6.29 -6.64
N SER A 50 12.91 -5.96 -6.87
CA SER A 50 12.30 -6.02 -8.21
C SER A 50 12.74 -4.88 -9.15
N GLY A 51 13.30 -3.79 -8.59
CA GLY A 51 13.57 -2.54 -9.31
C GLY A 51 12.31 -1.72 -9.63
N ASN A 52 11.11 -2.18 -9.27
CA ASN A 52 9.89 -1.41 -9.48
C ASN A 52 9.76 -0.24 -8.49
N LEU A 53 10.34 -0.35 -7.28
CA LEU A 53 10.40 0.78 -6.35
C LEU A 53 11.16 1.97 -6.93
N TYR A 54 12.27 1.73 -7.63
CA TYR A 54 12.98 2.77 -8.36
C TYR A 54 12.08 3.46 -9.41
N LYS A 55 11.40 2.68 -10.26
CA LYS A 55 10.52 3.23 -11.31
C LYS A 55 9.39 4.09 -10.73
N LEU A 56 8.81 3.65 -9.62
CA LEU A 56 7.76 4.41 -8.91
C LEU A 56 8.31 5.74 -8.41
N LEU A 57 9.45 5.71 -7.71
CA LEU A 57 10.05 6.92 -7.14
C LEU A 57 10.58 7.87 -8.22
N GLN A 58 11.13 7.35 -9.32
CA GLN A 58 11.56 8.15 -10.47
C GLN A 58 10.39 8.92 -11.08
N ARG A 59 9.22 8.29 -11.23
CA ARG A 59 8.00 8.96 -11.71
C ARG A 59 7.54 10.06 -10.75
N TYR A 60 7.55 9.78 -9.45
CA TYR A 60 7.20 10.78 -8.44
C TYR A 60 8.17 11.98 -8.48
N CYS A 61 9.47 11.72 -8.48
CA CYS A 61 10.49 12.78 -8.48
C CYS A 61 10.50 13.61 -9.77
N SER A 62 10.04 13.04 -10.89
CA SER A 62 9.88 13.75 -12.16
C SER A 62 8.66 14.70 -12.20
N ASN A 63 7.77 14.63 -11.20
CA ASN A 63 6.61 15.51 -11.13
C ASN A 63 6.98 16.84 -10.42
N SER A 64 6.77 17.97 -11.09
CA SER A 64 7.11 19.30 -10.54
C SER A 64 6.31 19.68 -9.29
N GLY A 65 5.16 19.05 -9.04
CA GLY A 65 4.35 19.23 -7.83
C GLY A 65 4.74 18.31 -6.66
N ALA A 66 5.72 17.42 -6.83
CA ALA A 66 6.11 16.46 -5.81
C ALA A 66 6.81 17.14 -4.62
N ARG A 67 6.11 17.27 -3.49
CA ARG A 67 6.61 17.92 -2.26
C ARG A 67 7.93 17.35 -1.78
N PHE A 68 8.11 16.03 -1.86
CA PHE A 68 9.31 15.32 -1.41
C PHE A 68 10.22 14.91 -2.57
N GLY A 69 9.90 15.33 -3.81
CA GLY A 69 10.62 14.92 -5.02
C GLY A 69 12.11 15.25 -4.92
N ALA A 70 12.47 16.50 -4.61
CA ALA A 70 13.87 16.91 -4.48
C ALA A 70 14.66 16.09 -3.45
N ARG A 71 14.04 15.77 -2.30
CA ARG A 71 14.67 14.94 -1.26
C ARG A 71 14.86 13.49 -1.71
N LEU A 72 13.88 12.91 -2.40
CA LEU A 72 13.93 11.54 -2.89
C LEU A 72 14.85 11.38 -4.11
N THR A 73 15.03 12.42 -4.93
CA THR A 73 15.96 12.43 -6.07
C THR A 73 17.39 12.02 -5.65
N ALA A 74 17.85 12.47 -4.48
CA ALA A 74 19.17 12.11 -3.94
C ALA A 74 19.35 10.61 -3.70
N TYR A 75 18.24 9.87 -3.49
CA TYR A 75 18.26 8.43 -3.27
C TYR A 75 18.07 7.61 -4.55
N LEU A 76 17.62 8.22 -5.66
CA LEU A 76 17.29 7.48 -6.89
C LEU A 76 18.44 6.61 -7.42
N PRO A 77 19.72 7.04 -7.44
CA PRO A 77 20.81 6.17 -7.88
C PRO A 77 20.95 4.90 -7.03
N ARG A 78 20.68 4.99 -5.72
CA ARG A 78 20.74 3.83 -4.81
C ARG A 78 19.56 2.89 -5.04
N PHE A 79 18.37 3.42 -5.29
CA PHE A 79 17.21 2.62 -5.69
C PHE A 79 17.43 1.91 -7.04
N GLU A 80 18.02 2.59 -8.01
CA GLU A 80 18.36 2.02 -9.32
C GLU A 80 19.38 0.88 -9.19
N ALA A 81 20.41 1.08 -8.37
CA ALA A 81 21.42 0.08 -8.03
C ALA A 81 20.89 -1.06 -7.13
N ARG A 82 19.64 -0.97 -6.66
CA ARG A 82 19.03 -1.91 -5.70
C ARG A 82 19.88 -2.09 -4.43
N ASP A 83 20.43 -0.99 -3.93
CA ASP A 83 21.31 -0.97 -2.75
C ASP A 83 20.57 -1.42 -1.49
N THR A 84 20.88 -2.62 -1.00
CA THR A 84 20.23 -3.23 0.17
C THR A 84 20.55 -2.51 1.48
N ALA A 85 21.56 -1.63 1.52
CA ALA A 85 21.79 -0.78 2.70
C ALA A 85 20.62 0.18 2.97
N LEU A 86 19.74 0.42 1.99
CA LEU A 86 18.49 1.18 2.17
C LEU A 86 17.51 0.48 3.14
N ASP A 87 17.67 -0.82 3.39
CA ASP A 87 16.87 -1.58 4.35
C ASP A 87 17.02 -1.06 5.79
N HIS A 88 18.11 -0.35 6.09
CA HIS A 88 18.43 0.16 7.42
C HIS A 88 18.45 1.69 7.50
N ASP A 89 18.14 2.39 6.41
CA ASP A 89 18.11 3.84 6.36
C ASP A 89 16.78 4.39 6.93
N THR A 90 16.76 4.62 8.24
CA THR A 90 15.55 5.07 8.96
C THR A 90 15.07 6.45 8.51
N LYS A 91 15.98 7.34 8.10
CA LYS A 91 15.64 8.67 7.56
C LYS A 91 14.89 8.53 6.24
N LEU A 92 15.38 7.67 5.33
CA LEU A 92 14.67 7.35 4.10
C LEU A 92 13.30 6.72 4.38
N HIS A 93 13.19 5.79 5.33
CA HIS A 93 11.90 5.18 5.65
C HIS A 93 10.89 6.22 6.14
N ASN A 94 11.34 7.20 6.93
CA ASN A 94 10.49 8.31 7.37
C ASN A 94 10.12 9.24 6.21
N LEU A 95 11.04 9.51 5.28
CA LEU A 95 10.75 10.28 4.07
C LEU A 95 9.72 9.57 3.17
N LEU A 96 9.85 8.25 2.99
CA LEU A 96 8.87 7.45 2.26
C LEU A 96 7.49 7.49 2.92
N ARG A 97 7.41 7.34 4.25
CA ARG A 97 6.16 7.52 4.99
C ARG A 97 5.58 8.92 4.79
N ALA A 98 6.40 9.96 4.91
CA ALA A 98 5.96 11.34 4.74
C ALA A 98 5.42 11.62 3.34
N SER A 99 5.99 11.00 2.32
CA SER A 99 5.52 11.15 0.95
C SER A 99 4.07 10.72 0.74
N ALA A 100 3.52 9.82 1.57
CA ALA A 100 2.10 9.42 1.47
C ALA A 100 1.12 10.56 1.75
N ASP A 101 1.54 11.59 2.50
CA ASP A 101 0.73 12.78 2.76
C ASP A 101 0.69 13.73 1.55
N ASP A 102 1.56 13.53 0.55
CA ASP A 102 1.52 14.28 -0.71
C ASP A 102 0.51 13.64 -1.70
N PRO A 103 -0.54 14.36 -2.13
CA PRO A 103 -1.46 13.88 -3.17
C PRO A 103 -0.74 13.39 -4.43
N VAL A 104 0.36 14.04 -4.84
CA VAL A 104 1.12 13.65 -6.04
C VAL A 104 1.72 12.25 -5.88
N MET A 105 2.19 11.89 -4.68
CA MET A 105 2.68 10.53 -4.43
C MET A 105 1.53 9.52 -4.52
N ARG A 106 0.36 9.85 -3.96
CA ARG A 106 -0.81 8.96 -4.01
C ARG A 106 -1.27 8.71 -5.44
N ASP A 107 -1.38 9.76 -6.24
CA ASP A 107 -1.72 9.65 -7.66
C ASP A 107 -0.65 8.88 -8.45
N THR A 108 0.63 9.08 -8.11
CA THR A 108 1.74 8.34 -8.72
C THR A 108 1.65 6.84 -8.41
N GLN A 109 1.39 6.48 -7.15
CA GLN A 109 1.20 5.08 -6.76
C GLN A 109 -0.03 4.48 -7.47
N ASP A 110 -1.16 5.17 -7.49
CA ASP A 110 -2.38 4.68 -8.14
C ASP A 110 -2.16 4.44 -9.65
N SER A 111 -1.50 5.37 -10.34
CA SER A 111 -1.16 5.24 -11.76
C SER A 111 -0.16 4.12 -12.01
N PHE A 112 0.85 3.98 -11.14
CA PHE A 112 1.85 2.93 -11.25
C PHE A 112 1.25 1.53 -11.07
N PHE A 113 0.47 1.33 -10.00
CA PHE A 113 -0.16 0.03 -9.76
C PHE A 113 -1.23 -0.30 -10.81
N ASP A 114 -1.86 0.73 -11.38
CA ASP A 114 -2.73 0.52 -12.53
C ASP A 114 -1.98 -0.05 -13.73
N GLU A 115 -0.94 0.65 -14.19
CA GLU A 115 -0.21 0.32 -15.40
C GLU A 115 0.53 -1.02 -15.31
N PHE A 116 1.20 -1.27 -14.19
CA PHE A 116 2.08 -2.44 -14.05
C PHE A 116 1.37 -3.70 -13.59
N TYR A 117 0.19 -3.59 -12.98
CA TYR A 117 -0.48 -4.74 -12.36
C TYR A 117 -1.94 -4.89 -12.81
N TRP A 118 -2.77 -3.85 -12.68
CA TRP A 118 -4.19 -3.96 -13.05
C TRP A 118 -4.40 -4.12 -14.55
N GLN A 119 -3.82 -3.24 -15.38
CA GLN A 119 -4.04 -3.27 -16.83
C GLN A 119 -3.57 -4.58 -17.49
N PRO A 120 -2.41 -5.18 -17.12
CA PRO A 120 -2.03 -6.50 -17.60
C PRO A 120 -3.04 -7.59 -17.21
N ALA A 121 -3.55 -7.56 -15.98
CA ALA A 121 -4.55 -8.52 -15.51
C ALA A 121 -5.90 -8.34 -16.20
N ALA A 122 -6.36 -7.10 -16.39
CA ALA A 122 -7.59 -6.80 -17.11
C ALA A 122 -7.51 -7.31 -18.56
N ARG A 123 -6.41 -7.04 -19.28
CA ARG A 123 -6.19 -7.59 -20.62
C ARG A 123 -6.14 -9.12 -20.63
N ALA A 124 -5.62 -9.75 -19.57
CA ALA A 124 -5.63 -11.21 -19.46
C ALA A 124 -7.05 -11.75 -19.26
N ALA A 125 -7.86 -11.13 -18.40
CA ALA A 125 -9.26 -11.48 -18.23
C ALA A 125 -10.03 -11.37 -19.57
N GLU A 126 -9.83 -10.27 -20.31
CA GLU A 126 -10.43 -10.05 -21.63
C GLU A 126 -10.03 -11.13 -22.64
N ARG A 127 -8.75 -11.54 -22.68
CA ARG A 127 -8.27 -12.61 -23.58
C ARG A 127 -8.92 -13.97 -23.29
N GLU A 128 -9.20 -14.26 -22.03
CA GLU A 128 -9.90 -15.48 -21.65
C GLU A 128 -11.44 -15.34 -21.79
N GLY A 129 -11.97 -14.16 -22.14
CA GLY A 129 -13.41 -13.93 -22.22
C GLY A 129 -14.11 -13.80 -20.86
N ILE A 130 -13.36 -13.45 -19.81
CA ILE A 130 -13.89 -13.19 -18.46
C ILE A 130 -14.43 -11.76 -18.42
N THR A 131 -15.70 -11.61 -18.04
CA THR A 131 -16.43 -10.33 -18.13
C THR A 131 -16.96 -9.82 -16.79
N CYS A 132 -17.21 -10.70 -15.83
CA CYS A 132 -17.73 -10.31 -14.52
C CYS A 132 -16.65 -9.67 -13.64
N ALA A 133 -17.07 -8.81 -12.71
CA ALA A 133 -16.16 -8.07 -11.83
C ALA A 133 -15.37 -8.99 -10.89
N LEU A 134 -16.02 -10.02 -10.36
CA LEU A 134 -15.38 -11.04 -9.53
C LEU A 134 -14.29 -11.81 -10.29
N GLY A 135 -14.56 -12.16 -11.55
CA GLY A 135 -13.59 -12.83 -12.41
C GLY A 135 -12.35 -11.98 -12.67
N ALA A 136 -12.54 -10.69 -12.95
CA ALA A 136 -11.41 -9.76 -13.09
C ALA A 136 -10.60 -9.60 -11.78
N ALA A 137 -11.26 -9.59 -10.62
CA ALA A 137 -10.57 -9.57 -9.32
C ALA A 137 -9.73 -10.84 -9.09
N LEU A 138 -10.24 -12.02 -9.48
CA LEU A 138 -9.51 -13.29 -9.42
C LEU A 138 -8.28 -13.30 -10.33
N VAL A 139 -8.42 -12.79 -11.56
CA VAL A 139 -7.31 -12.67 -12.50
C VAL A 139 -6.26 -11.69 -11.95
N TYR A 140 -6.70 -10.56 -11.39
CA TYR A 140 -5.81 -9.55 -10.80
C TYR A 140 -5.00 -10.10 -9.62
N ASP A 141 -5.65 -10.74 -8.66
CA ASP A 141 -4.95 -11.40 -7.53
C ASP A 141 -4.00 -12.51 -8.03
N GLY A 142 -4.41 -13.28 -9.04
CA GLY A 142 -3.56 -14.30 -9.66
C GLY A 142 -2.30 -13.73 -10.32
N HIS A 143 -2.39 -12.56 -10.96
CA HIS A 143 -1.25 -11.88 -11.58
C HIS A 143 -0.29 -11.34 -10.54
N VAL A 144 -0.81 -10.65 -9.53
CA VAL A 144 0.00 -10.07 -8.45
C VAL A 144 0.71 -11.16 -7.65
N HIS A 145 0.03 -12.27 -7.38
CA HIS A 145 0.63 -13.45 -6.75
C HIS A 145 1.59 -14.22 -7.70
N GLY A 146 1.57 -13.94 -9.01
CA GLY A 146 2.37 -14.64 -10.01
C GLY A 146 1.91 -16.07 -10.33
N SER A 147 0.71 -16.48 -9.90
CA SER A 147 0.19 -17.83 -10.13
C SER A 147 -0.81 -17.94 -11.28
N TRP A 148 -1.20 -16.81 -11.91
CA TRP A 148 -2.27 -16.76 -12.92
C TRP A 148 -2.09 -17.80 -14.03
N GLY A 149 -0.98 -17.74 -14.78
CA GLY A 149 -0.78 -18.61 -15.95
C GLY A 149 -0.87 -20.10 -15.59
N LYS A 150 -0.16 -20.51 -14.55
CA LYS A 150 -0.19 -21.90 -14.07
C LYS A 150 -1.59 -22.34 -13.65
N MET A 151 -2.31 -21.53 -12.87
CA MET A 151 -3.64 -21.90 -12.37
C MET A 151 -4.69 -21.89 -13.48
N ARG A 152 -4.58 -20.95 -14.43
CA ARG A 152 -5.42 -20.94 -15.64
C ARG A 152 -5.26 -22.24 -16.42
N ASP A 153 -4.03 -22.66 -16.69
CA ASP A 153 -3.76 -23.86 -17.52
C ASP A 153 -4.24 -25.15 -16.83
N LEU A 154 -4.05 -25.25 -15.52
CA LEU A 154 -4.58 -26.37 -14.71
C LEU A 154 -6.12 -26.37 -14.67
N THR A 155 -6.75 -25.20 -14.66
CA THR A 155 -8.21 -25.07 -14.72
C THR A 155 -8.73 -25.50 -16.10
N ASN A 156 -8.08 -25.04 -17.17
CA ASN A 156 -8.42 -25.40 -18.54
C ASN A 156 -8.32 -26.91 -18.79
N THR A 157 -7.35 -27.58 -18.17
CA THR A 157 -7.20 -29.04 -18.25
C THR A 157 -8.38 -29.80 -17.63
N GLN A 158 -9.03 -29.22 -16.61
CA GLN A 158 -10.14 -29.88 -15.90
C GLN A 158 -11.50 -29.65 -16.55
N VAL A 159 -11.77 -28.44 -17.04
CA VAL A 159 -13.12 -28.05 -17.49
C VAL A 159 -13.18 -27.45 -18.89
N GLY A 160 -12.06 -27.36 -19.60
CA GLY A 160 -11.95 -26.61 -20.84
C GLY A 160 -11.76 -25.10 -20.59
N ASN A 161 -11.71 -24.32 -21.66
CA ASN A 161 -11.58 -22.87 -21.56
C ASN A 161 -12.91 -22.22 -21.13
N VAL A 162 -12.87 -20.93 -20.80
CA VAL A 162 -14.03 -20.14 -20.36
C VAL A 162 -15.19 -20.22 -21.36
N ALA A 163 -14.91 -20.15 -22.67
CA ALA A 163 -15.94 -20.20 -23.71
C ALA A 163 -16.68 -21.54 -23.75
N SER A 164 -15.98 -22.66 -23.54
CA SER A 164 -16.59 -23.99 -23.49
C SER A 164 -17.23 -24.34 -22.14
N ALA A 165 -16.63 -23.89 -21.04
CA ALA A 165 -17.05 -24.27 -19.68
C ALA A 165 -18.20 -23.38 -19.16
N GLY A 166 -18.31 -22.16 -19.68
CA GLY A 166 -19.07 -21.08 -19.07
C GLY A 166 -18.28 -20.38 -17.96
N GLU A 167 -18.36 -19.05 -17.91
CA GLU A 167 -17.53 -18.21 -17.03
C GLU A 167 -17.63 -18.59 -15.55
N GLN A 168 -18.84 -18.72 -15.00
CA GLN A 168 -19.01 -19.01 -13.58
C GLN A 168 -18.44 -20.38 -13.18
N ARG A 169 -18.69 -21.42 -13.99
CA ARG A 169 -18.16 -22.77 -13.75
C ARG A 169 -16.64 -22.78 -13.84
N TRP A 170 -16.07 -22.07 -14.81
CA TRP A 170 -14.63 -21.93 -14.95
C TRP A 170 -14.01 -21.24 -13.73
N LEU A 171 -14.59 -20.13 -13.27
CA LEU A 171 -14.11 -19.37 -12.11
C LEU A 171 -14.20 -20.19 -10.80
N GLN A 172 -15.29 -20.92 -10.58
CA GLN A 172 -15.43 -21.86 -9.46
C GLN A 172 -14.33 -22.93 -9.46
N THR A 173 -14.04 -23.48 -10.64
CA THR A 173 -12.98 -24.48 -10.82
C THR A 173 -11.59 -23.86 -10.58
N TYR A 174 -11.37 -22.63 -11.05
CA TYR A 174 -10.13 -21.90 -10.81
C TYR A 174 -9.88 -21.66 -9.32
N VAL A 175 -10.89 -21.21 -8.58
CA VAL A 175 -10.80 -20.98 -7.12
C VAL A 175 -10.44 -22.28 -6.40
N THR A 176 -11.13 -23.39 -6.73
CA THR A 176 -10.87 -24.70 -6.14
C THR A 176 -9.47 -25.21 -6.48
N THR A 177 -9.06 -25.08 -7.74
CA THR A 177 -7.74 -25.51 -8.23
C THR A 177 -6.62 -24.76 -7.53
N ARG A 178 -6.75 -23.43 -7.42
CA ARG A 178 -5.75 -22.59 -6.78
C ARG A 178 -5.74 -22.78 -5.27
N HIS A 179 -6.90 -22.96 -4.64
CA HIS A 179 -7.00 -23.30 -3.22
C HIS A 179 -6.21 -24.58 -2.91
N HIS A 180 -6.48 -25.66 -3.65
CA HIS A 180 -5.78 -26.93 -3.49
C HIS A 180 -4.27 -26.75 -3.69
N TRP A 181 -3.85 -26.09 -4.78
CA TRP A 181 -2.42 -25.86 -5.04
C TRP A 181 -1.72 -25.09 -3.92
N LEU A 182 -2.35 -24.05 -3.37
CA LEU A 182 -1.81 -23.30 -2.23
C LEU A 182 -1.74 -24.19 -0.98
N ALA A 183 -2.82 -24.90 -0.65
CA ALA A 183 -2.93 -25.70 0.56
C ALA A 183 -1.94 -26.88 0.60
N THR A 184 -1.68 -27.52 -0.54
CA THR A 184 -0.76 -28.65 -0.66
C THR A 184 0.66 -28.24 -1.06
N SER A 185 0.96 -26.93 -1.13
CA SER A 185 2.28 -26.44 -1.49
C SER A 185 3.33 -26.89 -0.46
N SER A 186 4.53 -27.29 -0.91
CA SER A 186 5.67 -27.55 -0.01
C SER A 186 6.20 -26.27 0.66
N ARG A 187 5.98 -25.12 0.03
CA ARG A 187 6.35 -23.78 0.48
C ARG A 187 5.35 -23.24 1.52
N SER A 188 5.81 -23.02 2.75
CA SER A 188 4.97 -22.52 3.86
C SER A 188 4.43 -21.12 3.60
N ASP A 189 5.21 -20.26 2.95
CA ASP A 189 4.82 -18.90 2.57
C ASP A 189 3.63 -18.91 1.60
N LEU A 190 3.58 -19.87 0.67
CA LEU A 190 2.42 -20.06 -0.20
C LEU A 190 1.22 -20.66 0.54
N ARG A 191 1.43 -21.62 1.44
CA ARG A 191 0.33 -22.16 2.26
C ARG A 191 -0.34 -21.08 3.11
N ALA A 192 0.42 -20.09 3.58
CA ALA A 192 -0.11 -18.98 4.36
C ALA A 192 -1.07 -18.07 3.57
N THR A 193 -1.15 -18.17 2.23
CA THR A 193 -2.03 -17.34 1.39
C THR A 193 -3.33 -18.03 0.95
N VAL A 194 -3.60 -19.26 1.44
CA VAL A 194 -4.83 -20.03 1.13
C VAL A 194 -6.11 -19.22 1.38
N TYR A 195 -6.13 -18.40 2.43
CA TYR A 195 -7.28 -17.55 2.82
C TYR A 195 -7.78 -16.64 1.68
N ARG A 196 -6.94 -16.33 0.69
CA ARG A 196 -7.34 -15.56 -0.49
C ARG A 196 -8.41 -16.30 -1.28
N MET A 197 -8.24 -17.61 -1.48
CA MET A 197 -9.22 -18.42 -2.21
C MET A 197 -10.45 -18.73 -1.37
N GLU A 198 -10.32 -18.87 -0.05
CA GLU A 198 -11.48 -18.95 0.86
C GLU A 198 -12.33 -17.68 0.78
N THR A 199 -11.69 -16.52 0.66
CA THR A 199 -12.37 -15.23 0.46
C THR A 199 -13.16 -15.23 -0.86
N PHE A 200 -12.54 -15.60 -1.98
CA PHE A 200 -13.24 -15.64 -3.27
C PHE A 200 -14.35 -16.69 -3.30
N GLN A 201 -14.13 -17.86 -2.70
CA GLN A 201 -15.15 -18.89 -2.57
C GLN A 201 -16.39 -18.35 -1.85
N ARG A 202 -16.21 -17.64 -0.74
CA ARG A 202 -17.32 -17.01 -0.02
C ARG A 202 -18.09 -15.99 -0.86
N ILE A 203 -17.40 -15.18 -1.67
CA ILE A 203 -18.04 -14.21 -2.56
C ILE A 203 -18.85 -14.93 -3.67
N ILE A 204 -18.31 -16.03 -4.21
CA ILE A 204 -19.01 -16.91 -5.16
C ILE A 204 -20.27 -17.52 -4.53
N ASP A 205 -20.15 -18.08 -3.32
CA ASP A 205 -21.25 -18.75 -2.62
C ASP A 205 -22.41 -17.78 -2.31
N GLN A 206 -22.10 -16.50 -2.16
CA GLN A 206 -23.07 -15.42 -1.94
C GLN A 206 -23.65 -14.85 -3.25
N GLY A 207 -23.13 -15.26 -4.41
CA GLY A 207 -23.60 -14.83 -5.72
C GLY A 207 -23.17 -13.41 -6.14
N TYR A 208 -22.19 -12.81 -5.46
CA TYR A 208 -21.71 -11.45 -5.74
C TYR A 208 -20.75 -11.37 -6.92
N TRP A 209 -21.18 -11.86 -8.09
CA TRP A 209 -20.42 -11.85 -9.34
C TRP A 209 -20.12 -10.44 -9.84
N GLY A 210 -21.00 -9.49 -9.53
CA GLY A 210 -20.87 -8.08 -9.91
C GLY A 210 -20.08 -7.24 -8.92
N LEU A 211 -19.65 -7.80 -7.78
CA LEU A 211 -19.02 -7.10 -6.66
C LEU A 211 -19.87 -5.91 -6.16
N GLU A 212 -21.15 -6.17 -5.93
CA GLU A 212 -22.13 -5.22 -5.43
C GLU A 212 -21.73 -4.68 -4.04
N LEU A 213 -21.96 -3.39 -3.81
CA LEU A 213 -21.64 -2.72 -2.53
C LEU A 213 -22.92 -2.51 -1.69
N PRO A 214 -22.81 -2.52 -0.34
CA PRO A 214 -21.59 -2.74 0.44
C PRO A 214 -21.16 -4.22 0.45
N LEU A 215 -19.86 -4.46 0.38
CA LEU A 215 -19.26 -5.81 0.38
C LEU A 215 -18.37 -5.96 1.61
N VAL A 216 -18.54 -7.04 2.37
CA VAL A 216 -17.68 -7.33 3.53
C VAL A 216 -16.64 -8.38 3.16
N VAL A 217 -15.37 -8.05 3.33
CA VAL A 217 -14.22 -8.91 3.01
C VAL A 217 -13.24 -8.89 4.17
N ARG A 218 -12.94 -10.06 4.76
CA ARG A 218 -12.00 -10.22 5.90
C ARG A 218 -12.24 -9.19 7.02
N ASP A 219 -13.50 -9.08 7.44
CA ASP A 219 -13.98 -8.17 8.50
C ASP A 219 -13.91 -6.66 8.18
N LYS A 220 -13.68 -6.30 6.91
CA LYS A 220 -13.66 -4.92 6.45
C LYS A 220 -14.83 -4.65 5.50
N GLU A 221 -15.53 -3.54 5.74
CA GLU A 221 -16.55 -3.03 4.82
C GLU A 221 -15.88 -2.32 3.64
N ILE A 222 -16.21 -2.76 2.43
CA ILE A 222 -15.99 -2.01 1.20
C ILE A 222 -17.32 -1.34 0.85
N SER A 223 -17.34 -0.01 0.84
CA SER A 223 -18.50 0.80 0.46
C SER A 223 -18.07 2.02 -0.35
N LEU A 224 -19.01 2.70 -1.01
CA LEU A 224 -18.70 3.91 -1.79
C LEU A 224 -18.05 4.99 -0.92
N ALA A 225 -18.43 5.10 0.35
CA ALA A 225 -17.78 6.02 1.29
C ALA A 225 -16.30 5.63 1.50
N MET A 226 -16.02 4.37 1.82
CA MET A 226 -14.66 3.89 2.06
C MET A 226 -13.78 3.97 0.80
N LEU A 227 -14.34 3.70 -0.39
CA LEU A 227 -13.62 3.79 -1.66
C LEU A 227 -13.21 5.23 -2.02
N ASN A 228 -13.92 6.23 -1.51
CA ASN A 228 -13.66 7.65 -1.77
C ASN A 228 -13.06 8.40 -0.57
N ALA A 229 -12.90 7.74 0.57
CA ALA A 229 -12.25 8.31 1.75
C ALA A 229 -10.75 8.53 1.51
N THR A 230 -10.17 9.47 2.27
CA THR A 230 -8.72 9.60 2.40
C THR A 230 -8.14 8.27 2.90
N PRO A 231 -7.11 7.71 2.25
CA PRO A 231 -6.50 6.47 2.68
C PRO A 231 -6.00 6.53 4.14
N PRO A 232 -6.03 5.41 4.88
CA PRO A 232 -5.56 5.37 6.25
C PRO A 232 -4.08 5.80 6.31
N GLY A 233 -3.75 6.61 7.32
CA GLY A 233 -2.38 7.09 7.51
C GLY A 233 -1.91 8.14 6.51
N CYS A 234 -2.80 8.71 5.68
CA CYS A 234 -2.55 9.89 4.86
C CYS A 234 -3.21 11.11 5.48
N TYR A 235 -2.50 12.24 5.53
CA TYR A 235 -2.98 13.47 6.15
C TYR A 235 -2.82 14.67 5.19
N ASP A 236 -3.92 15.37 4.92
CA ASP A 236 -3.88 16.62 4.15
C ASP A 236 -3.76 17.88 5.07
N GLY A 237 -3.84 17.68 6.38
CA GLY A 237 -3.68 18.72 7.39
C GLY A 237 -3.73 18.16 8.81
N PRO A 238 -3.74 19.04 9.84
CA PRO A 238 -3.50 20.49 9.76
C PRO A 238 -2.10 20.83 9.23
N GLN A 239 -1.91 22.07 8.76
CA GLN A 239 -0.61 22.53 8.27
C GLN A 239 0.35 22.82 9.44
N PRO A 240 1.66 22.58 9.29
CA PRO A 240 2.65 22.92 10.31
C PRO A 240 2.51 24.37 10.80
N GLY A 241 2.60 24.58 12.11
CA GLY A 241 2.55 25.92 12.73
C GLY A 241 1.14 26.47 12.95
N THR A 242 0.08 25.81 12.46
CA THR A 242 -1.31 26.24 12.69
C THR A 242 -1.82 25.98 14.10
N ARG A 243 -1.15 25.11 14.86
CA ARG A 243 -1.41 24.82 16.28
C ARG A 243 -0.14 24.34 16.99
N PRO A 244 -0.02 24.51 18.31
CA PRO A 244 1.05 23.87 19.07
C PRO A 244 0.82 22.36 19.13
N LEU A 245 1.92 21.59 19.13
CA LEU A 245 1.90 20.14 19.23
C LEU A 245 2.44 19.70 20.59
N ALA A 246 1.59 19.01 21.36
CA ALA A 246 1.90 18.49 22.68
C ALA A 246 1.17 17.16 22.93
N LEU A 247 1.67 16.39 23.90
CA LEU A 247 1.02 15.15 24.33
C LEU A 247 -0.33 15.47 24.99
N GLN A 248 -1.40 14.85 24.50
CA GLN A 248 -2.75 15.01 25.04
C GLN A 248 -3.66 13.80 24.72
N SER A 249 -4.88 13.82 25.24
CA SER A 249 -5.91 12.81 24.97
C SER A 249 -7.16 13.48 24.37
N PRO A 250 -7.60 13.10 23.15
CA PRO A 250 -6.98 12.14 22.24
C PRO A 250 -5.64 12.63 21.67
N MET A 251 -4.74 11.71 21.31
CA MET A 251 -3.43 12.05 20.72
C MET A 251 -3.60 12.86 19.43
N LEU A 252 -2.75 13.87 19.24
CA LEU A 252 -2.71 14.63 18.00
C LEU A 252 -2.27 13.76 16.83
N ARG A 253 -2.93 13.96 15.68
CA ARG A 253 -2.62 13.34 14.40
C ARG A 253 -2.69 14.38 13.31
N GLY A 254 -1.89 14.21 12.26
CA GLY A 254 -1.95 15.08 11.10
C GLY A 254 -0.62 15.25 10.37
N LEU A 255 -0.70 16.02 9.28
CA LEU A 255 0.45 16.41 8.45
C LEU A 255 1.48 17.21 9.27
N ASP A 256 1.01 18.14 10.10
CA ASP A 256 1.82 18.91 11.05
C ASP A 256 2.67 18.02 11.97
N VAL A 257 2.08 16.97 12.53
CA VAL A 257 2.79 15.99 13.37
C VAL A 257 3.81 15.21 12.56
N ARG A 258 3.44 14.72 11.36
CA ARG A 258 4.37 13.92 10.54
C ARG A 258 5.57 14.74 10.07
N LEU A 259 5.36 15.98 9.66
CA LEU A 259 6.44 16.87 9.24
C LEU A 259 7.36 17.25 10.40
N LEU A 260 6.81 17.46 11.61
CA LEU A 260 7.64 17.64 12.80
C LEU A 260 8.50 16.39 13.08
N GLN A 261 7.92 15.20 13.01
CA GLN A 261 8.67 13.94 13.19
C GLN A 261 9.75 13.74 12.12
N LEU A 262 9.46 14.12 10.87
CA LEU A 262 10.44 14.09 9.79
C LEU A 262 11.59 15.06 10.05
N GLY A 263 11.29 16.29 10.49
CA GLY A 263 12.29 17.27 10.89
C GLY A 263 13.19 16.77 12.04
N LEU A 264 12.60 16.18 13.08
CA LEU A 264 13.37 15.54 14.18
C LEU A 264 14.24 14.39 13.66
N SER A 265 13.71 13.54 12.78
CA SER A 265 14.47 12.47 12.14
C SER A 265 15.66 13.00 11.34
N ASP A 266 15.50 14.15 10.67
CA ASP A 266 16.58 14.79 9.91
C ASP A 266 17.71 15.27 10.85
N GLN A 267 17.36 15.71 12.07
CA GLN A 267 18.29 16.07 13.15
C GLN A 267 18.96 14.86 13.83
N GLY A 268 18.62 13.63 13.43
CA GLY A 268 19.21 12.41 13.97
C GLY A 268 18.49 11.82 15.18
N GLU A 269 17.31 12.36 15.53
CA GLU A 269 16.48 11.77 16.58
C GLU A 269 15.93 10.41 16.15
N ASP A 270 15.98 9.43 17.06
CA ASP A 270 15.34 8.13 16.87
C ASP A 270 13.83 8.25 17.06
N ILE A 271 13.15 8.48 15.94
CA ILE A 271 11.70 8.70 15.85
C ILE A 271 11.14 8.15 14.54
N LYS A 272 9.90 7.66 14.58
CA LYS A 272 9.14 7.25 13.39
C LYS A 272 8.20 8.38 12.96
N ALA A 273 8.18 8.69 11.66
CA ALA A 273 7.24 9.64 11.07
C ALA A 273 5.87 8.97 10.77
N ASP A 274 5.16 8.56 11.81
CA ASP A 274 3.82 7.93 11.72
C ASP A 274 2.65 8.93 11.75
N GLY A 275 2.94 10.21 11.96
CA GLY A 275 1.98 11.30 12.07
C GLY A 275 1.12 11.24 13.33
N ILE A 276 1.56 10.56 14.39
CA ILE A 276 0.86 10.46 15.68
C ILE A 276 1.75 11.02 16.80
N PHE A 277 1.25 12.01 17.53
CA PHE A 277 2.00 12.65 18.61
C PHE A 277 1.87 11.82 19.90
N GLY A 278 2.82 10.91 20.12
CA GLY A 278 2.89 10.07 21.32
C GLY A 278 4.02 10.47 22.28
N GLN A 279 4.27 9.60 23.26
CA GLN A 279 5.33 9.77 24.27
C GLN A 279 6.74 9.91 23.66
N THR A 280 7.02 9.23 22.55
CA THR A 280 8.29 9.38 21.83
C THR A 280 8.46 10.79 21.29
N CYS A 281 7.42 11.40 20.71
CA CYS A 281 7.47 12.80 20.26
C CYS A 281 7.79 13.73 21.44
N LEU A 282 7.07 13.59 22.56
CA LEU A 282 7.31 14.38 23.77
C LEU A 282 8.78 14.28 24.21
N ARG A 283 9.33 13.07 24.29
CA ARG A 283 10.71 12.84 24.71
C ARG A 283 11.71 13.45 23.74
N ARG A 284 11.58 13.19 22.44
CA ARG A 284 12.52 13.68 21.41
C ARG A 284 12.49 15.19 21.25
N ILE A 285 11.33 15.82 21.45
CA ILE A 285 11.23 17.28 21.49
C ILE A 285 11.95 17.85 22.72
N LYS A 286 11.83 17.22 23.90
CA LYS A 286 12.58 17.63 25.09
C LYS A 286 14.09 17.50 24.89
N ASP A 287 14.54 16.38 24.33
CA ASP A 287 15.94 16.12 24.02
C ASP A 287 16.47 17.19 23.06
N TYR A 288 15.77 17.44 21.96
CA TYR A 288 16.10 18.48 20.98
C TYR A 288 16.14 19.88 21.62
N GLN A 289 15.12 20.24 22.42
CA GLN A 289 15.05 21.53 23.11
C GLN A 289 16.25 21.70 24.04
N ALA A 290 16.55 20.71 24.88
CA ALA A 290 17.69 20.75 25.79
C ALA A 290 19.02 20.90 25.04
N ALA A 291 19.22 20.13 23.96
CA ALA A 291 20.41 20.22 23.11
C ALA A 291 20.60 21.60 22.45
N HIS A 292 19.51 22.35 22.25
CA HIS A 292 19.52 23.68 21.64
C HIS A 292 19.36 24.82 22.66
N ASN A 293 19.56 24.55 23.97
CA ASN A 293 19.41 25.53 25.06
C ASN A 293 18.02 26.20 25.12
N LEU A 294 16.98 25.46 24.72
CA LEU A 294 15.58 25.87 24.84
C LEU A 294 14.96 25.22 26.10
N PRO A 295 13.89 25.80 26.68
CA PRO A 295 13.13 25.14 27.72
C PRO A 295 12.60 23.79 27.25
N ALA A 296 12.97 22.70 27.94
CA ALA A 296 12.58 21.33 27.61
C ALA A 296 11.12 21.02 28.00
N THR A 297 10.18 21.77 27.41
CA THR A 297 8.73 21.65 27.67
C THR A 297 8.16 20.39 27.03
N GLY A 298 8.76 19.91 25.93
CA GLY A 298 8.19 18.85 25.09
C GLY A 298 7.01 19.32 24.23
N VAL A 299 6.76 20.63 24.19
CA VAL A 299 5.76 21.27 23.33
C VAL A 299 6.48 21.83 22.10
N ALA A 300 6.00 21.49 20.91
CA ALA A 300 6.42 22.15 19.68
C ALA A 300 5.47 23.30 19.36
N ASP A 301 5.91 24.51 19.69
CA ASP A 301 5.24 25.75 19.30
C ASP A 301 5.56 26.11 17.83
N ALA A 302 4.97 27.20 17.34
CA ALA A 302 5.16 27.64 15.96
C ALA A 302 6.64 27.93 15.62
N ALA A 303 7.43 28.42 16.58
CA ALA A 303 8.84 28.73 16.36
C ALA A 303 9.68 27.44 16.24
N LEU A 304 9.44 26.46 17.11
CA LEU A 304 10.10 25.16 17.01
C LEU A 304 9.69 24.41 15.73
N ILE A 305 8.40 24.46 15.37
CA ILE A 305 7.91 23.86 14.13
C ILE A 305 8.59 24.50 12.92
N ALA A 306 8.66 25.84 12.84
CA ALA A 306 9.33 26.54 11.76
C ALA A 306 10.82 26.18 11.65
N ARG A 307 11.50 25.92 12.78
CA ARG A 307 12.90 25.50 12.80
C ARG A 307 13.12 24.08 12.28
N LEU A 308 12.18 23.16 12.52
CA LEU A 308 12.32 21.74 12.17
C LEU A 308 11.72 21.37 10.81
N VAL A 309 10.69 22.10 10.37
CA VAL A 309 9.94 21.79 9.14
C VAL A 309 10.32 22.70 7.97
N GLY A 310 10.96 23.84 8.25
CA GLY A 310 11.40 24.82 7.25
C GLY A 310 12.58 24.38 6.39
#